data_AF-A0A5S3W2V2-F1
#
_entry.id   AF-A0A5S3W2V2-F1
#
_cell.length_a   1.000
_cell.length_b   1.000
_cell.length_c   1.000
_cell.angle_alpha   90.00
_cell.angle_beta   90.00
_cell.angle_gamma   90.00
#
_symmetry.space_group_name_H-M   'P 1'
#
loop_
_entity.id
_entity.type
_entity.pdbx_description
1 polymer ?
#
loop_
_entity_poly.entity_id
_entity_poly.type
_entity_poly.pdbx_seq_one_letter_code
_entity_poly.pdbx_strand_id
1 'polypeptide(L)'
;MKNNDTFNTIATLIFKHLYNNFPSPTHLDPEQVISDASDKQSEEIKGTIAFLIHEEYIFSTPSATFLLTEKGFSHALCPKF
;
A
#
# COMPACT_ATOMS: atom_id res chain seq x y z
N MET A 1 -7.83 15.61 -11.82
CA MET A 1 -8.33 14.54 -10.93
C MET A 1 -8.03 14.97 -9.50
N LYS A 2 -8.99 14.81 -8.58
CA LYS A 2 -8.85 15.30 -7.19
C LYS A 2 -7.86 14.39 -6.47
N ASN A 3 -6.88 14.93 -5.75
CA ASN A 3 -5.80 14.16 -5.08
C ASN A 3 -6.29 12.94 -4.26
N ASN A 4 -7.54 12.98 -3.78
CA ASN A 4 -8.19 11.87 -3.07
C ASN A 4 -8.38 10.61 -3.95
N ASP A 5 -8.68 10.77 -5.24
CA ASP A 5 -8.89 9.65 -6.16
C ASP A 5 -7.57 8.90 -6.42
N THR A 6 -6.47 9.64 -6.55
CA THR A 6 -5.12 9.08 -6.72
C THR A 6 -4.70 8.31 -5.48
N PHE A 7 -4.85 8.91 -4.29
CA PHE A 7 -4.54 8.25 -3.02
C PHE A 7 -5.34 6.95 -2.85
N ASN A 8 -6.66 6.99 -3.04
CA ASN A 8 -7.51 5.81 -2.88
C ASN A 8 -7.13 4.69 -3.85
N THR A 9 -6.77 5.04 -5.09
CA THR A 9 -6.31 4.08 -6.09
C THR A 9 -5.01 3.41 -5.64
N ILE A 10 -4.01 4.19 -5.25
CA ILE A 10 -2.71 3.66 -4.79
C ILE A 10 -2.87 2.82 -3.53
N ALA A 11 -3.62 3.30 -2.53
CA ALA A 11 -3.87 2.58 -1.29
C ALA A 11 -4.58 1.24 -1.54
N THR A 12 -5.55 1.21 -2.47
CA THR A 12 -6.24 -0.03 -2.87
C THR A 12 -5.25 -1.02 -3.52
N LEU A 13 -4.35 -0.55 -4.38
CA LEU A 13 -3.33 -1.39 -5.00
C LEU A 13 -2.36 -1.96 -3.97
N ILE A 14 -1.87 -1.12 -3.04
CA ILE A 14 -1.01 -1.56 -1.94
C ILE A 14 -1.72 -2.62 -1.09
N PHE A 15 -2.95 -2.37 -0.66
CA PHE A 15 -3.72 -3.34 0.12
C PHE A 15 -3.93 -4.65 -0.64
N LYS A 16 -4.22 -4.58 -1.95
CA LYS A 16 -4.33 -5.78 -2.78
C LYS A 16 -3.04 -6.60 -2.79
N HIS A 17 -1.89 -5.95 -2.94
CA HIS A 17 -0.60 -6.63 -2.93
C HIS A 17 -0.35 -7.32 -1.58
N LEU A 18 -0.58 -6.62 -0.48
CA LEU A 18 -0.36 -7.19 0.85
C LEU A 18 -1.37 -8.29 1.19
N TYR A 19 -2.64 -8.13 0.79
CA TYR A 19 -3.69 -9.12 1.02
C TYR A 19 -3.39 -10.43 0.31
N ASN A 20 -3.02 -10.37 -0.98
CA ASN A 20 -2.74 -11.56 -1.79
C ASN A 20 -1.53 -12.37 -1.29
N ASN A 21 -0.62 -11.73 -0.55
CA ASN A 21 0.57 -12.37 0.00
C ASN A 21 0.43 -12.66 1.51
N PHE A 22 -0.68 -12.26 2.15
CA PHE A 22 -0.86 -12.46 3.58
C PHE A 22 -0.88 -13.97 3.92
N PRO A 23 -0.21 -14.42 5.00
CA PRO A 23 0.47 -13.65 6.05
C PRO A 23 1.97 -13.37 5.81
N SER A 24 2.47 -13.52 4.59
CA SER A 24 3.88 -13.29 4.27
C SER A 24 4.20 -11.79 4.07
N PRO A 25 5.28 -11.28 4.70
CA PRO A 25 5.74 -9.92 4.44
C PRO A 25 6.10 -9.71 2.97
N THR A 26 5.74 -8.56 2.41
CA THR A 26 5.91 -8.26 0.98
C THR A 26 6.65 -6.94 0.77
N HIS A 27 7.49 -6.85 -0.25
CA HIS A 27 8.05 -5.58 -0.68
C HIS A 27 6.97 -4.71 -1.34
N LEU A 28 7.11 -3.39 -1.24
CA LEU A 28 6.21 -2.41 -1.88
C LEU A 28 7.05 -1.42 -2.68
N ASP A 29 7.82 -1.94 -3.62
CA ASP A 29 8.51 -1.08 -4.57
C ASP A 29 7.49 -0.40 -5.49
N PRO A 30 7.71 0.86 -5.91
CA PRO A 30 6.75 1.59 -6.75
C PRO A 30 6.32 0.81 -8.00
N GLU A 31 7.26 0.14 -8.66
CA GLU A 31 7.01 -0.70 -9.85
C GLU A 31 6.17 -1.95 -9.53
N GLN A 32 6.23 -2.45 -8.30
CA GLN A 32 5.38 -3.57 -7.87
C GLN A 32 3.94 -3.10 -7.65
N VAL A 33 3.71 -1.84 -7.28
CA VAL A 33 2.37 -1.28 -7.08
C VAL A 33 1.76 -0.80 -8.41
N ILE A 34 2.55 -0.11 -9.24
CA ILE A 34 2.18 0.38 -10.57
C ILE A 34 3.34 0.10 -11.53
N SER A 35 3.12 -0.76 -12.53
CA SER A 35 4.10 -1.00 -13.61
C SER A 35 4.43 0.31 -14.32
N ASP A 36 5.72 0.53 -14.59
CA ASP A 36 6.24 1.72 -15.27
C ASP A 36 5.83 3.04 -14.59
N ALA A 37 5.79 3.04 -13.25
CA ALA A 37 5.48 4.23 -12.47
C ALA A 37 6.43 5.38 -12.81
N SER A 38 5.86 6.51 -13.23
CA SER A 38 6.63 7.75 -13.39
C SER A 38 7.25 8.19 -12.05
N ASP A 39 8.27 9.06 -12.08
CA ASP A 39 8.88 9.61 -10.87
C ASP A 39 7.84 10.23 -9.92
N LYS A 40 6.86 10.95 -10.49
CA LYS A 40 5.76 11.54 -9.73
C LYS A 40 4.90 10.48 -9.03
N GLN A 41 4.52 9.42 -9.74
CA GLN A 41 3.73 8.33 -9.15
C GLN A 41 4.54 7.57 -8.09
N SER A 42 5.84 7.41 -8.30
CA SER A 42 6.74 6.80 -7.32
C SER A 42 6.76 7.59 -6.02
N GLU A 43 6.81 8.92 -6.07
CA GLU A 43 6.69 9.76 -4.88
C GLU A 43 5.29 9.70 -4.24
N GLU A 44 4.22 9.67 -5.04
CA GLU A 44 2.85 9.48 -4.54
C GLU A 44 2.66 8.12 -3.85
N ILE A 45 3.29 7.05 -4.36
CA ILE A 45 3.29 5.72 -3.76
C ILE A 45 4.04 5.74 -2.43
N LYS A 46 5.25 6.30 -2.38
CA LYS A 46 6.03 6.43 -1.14
C LYS A 46 5.26 7.24 -0.08
N GLY A 47 4.66 8.35 -0.48
CA GLY A 47 3.82 9.17 0.40
C GLY A 47 2.60 8.41 0.92
N THR A 48 1.96 7.61 0.06
CA THR A 48 0.84 6.75 0.46
C THR A 48 1.28 5.66 1.44
N ILE A 49 2.41 4.99 1.20
CA ILE A 49 2.98 4.00 2.12
C ILE A 49 3.26 4.65 3.49
N ALA A 50 3.91 5.82 3.50
CA ALA A 50 4.20 6.54 4.74
C ALA A 50 2.92 6.89 5.52
N PHE A 51 1.88 7.34 4.82
CA PHE A 51 0.57 7.59 5.42
C PHE A 51 -0.06 6.33 6.01
N LEU A 52 -0.07 5.22 5.26
CA LEU A 52 -0.66 3.96 5.73
C LEU A 52 0.07 3.37 6.95
N ILE A 53 1.38 3.58 7.06
CA ILE A 53 2.17 3.22 8.26
C ILE A 53 1.81 4.14 9.42
N HIS A 54 1.76 5.46 9.19
CA HIS A 54 1.41 6.43 10.22
C HIS A 54 0.03 6.16 10.82
N GLU A 55 -0.92 5.77 9.97
CA GLU A 55 -2.28 5.39 10.36
C GLU A 55 -2.41 3.92 10.80
N GLU A 56 -1.31 3.18 10.93
CA GLU A 56 -1.29 1.80 11.42
C GLU A 56 -2.13 0.80 10.60
N TYR A 57 -2.39 1.10 9.32
CA TYR A 57 -3.04 0.15 8.41
C TYR A 57 -2.09 -0.94 7.93
N ILE A 58 -0.81 -0.61 7.83
CA ILE A 58 0.27 -1.55 7.51
C ILE A 58 1.42 -1.31 8.48
N PHE A 59 2.30 -2.28 8.65
CA PHE A 59 3.55 -2.08 9.39
C PHE A 59 4.76 -2.54 8.60
N SER A 60 5.88 -1.84 8.80
CA SER A 60 7.19 -2.22 8.24
C SER A 60 7.86 -3.24 9.17
N THR A 61 8.35 -4.32 8.61
CA THR A 61 9.23 -5.27 9.29
C THR A 61 10.67 -4.73 9.32
N PRO A 62 11.57 -5.33 10.11
CA PRO A 62 12.99 -4.98 10.12
C PRO A 62 13.72 -5.20 8.78
N SER A 63 13.16 -6.00 7.86
CA SER A 63 13.74 -6.30 6.55
C SER A 63 13.21 -5.39 5.42
N ALA A 64 12.59 -4.26 5.77
CA ALA A 64 11.97 -3.32 4.81
C ALA A 64 10.89 -3.99 3.92
N THR A 65 10.18 -4.96 4.49
CA THR A 65 8.94 -5.54 3.92
C THR A 65 7.74 -5.09 4.75
N PHE A 66 6.54 -5.26 4.21
CA PHE A 66 5.31 -4.74 4.80
C PHE A 66 4.28 -5.86 5.02
N LEU A 67 3.44 -5.67 6.03
CA LEU A 67 2.32 -6.54 6.34
C LEU A 67 1.07 -5.71 6.66
N LEU A 68 -0.10 -6.28 6.34
CA LEU A 68 -1.39 -5.77 6.79
C LEU A 68 -1.52 -5.92 8.30
N THR A 69 -2.01 -4.87 8.97
CA THR A 69 -2.52 -4.98 10.34
C THR A 69 -3.99 -5.43 10.32
N GLU A 70 -4.56 -5.74 11.48
CA GLU A 70 -6.00 -5.98 11.62
C GLU A 70 -6.83 -4.76 11.17
N LYS A 71 -6.35 -3.54 11.47
CA LYS A 71 -6.96 -2.28 11.05
C LYS A 71 -6.94 -2.16 9.52
N GLY A 72 -5.81 -2.46 8.88
CA GLY A 72 -5.69 -2.46 7.42
C GLY A 72 -6.57 -3.50 6.76
N PHE A 73 -6.59 -4.72 7.28
CA PHE A 73 -7.42 -5.82 6.78
C PHE A 73 -8.92 -5.48 6.83
N SER A 74 -9.33 -4.73 7.86
CA SER A 74 -10.72 -4.31 8.05
C SER A 74 -11.10 -3.06 7.25
N HIS A 75 -10.14 -2.34 6.68
CA HIS A 75 -10.36 -1.08 5.98
C HIS A 75 -11.20 -1.25 4.70
N ALA A 76 -12.02 -0.24 4.37
CA ALA A 76 -12.93 -0.28 3.22
C ALA A 76 -12.22 -0.41 1.86
N LEU A 77 -11.00 0.11 1.76
CA LEU A 77 -10.17 0.00 0.55
C LEU A 77 -9.40 -1.34 0.46
N CYS A 78 -9.41 -2.16 1.52
CA CYS A 78 -8.76 -3.46 1.47
C CYS A 78 -9.67 -4.45 0.73
N PRO A 79 -9.26 -4.96 -0.44
CA PRO A 79 -10.11 -5.84 -1.22
C PRO A 79 -10.21 -7.22 -0.55
N LYS A 80 -11.40 -7.59 -0.10
CA LYS A 80 -11.71 -8.92 0.43
C LYS A 80 -12.30 -9.73 -0.73
N PHE A 81 -11.50 -10.60 -1.34
CA PHE A 81 -11.94 -11.48 -2.43
C PHE A 81 -12.00 -12.93 -1.97
#